data_AF-A0A5N6YGH3-F1
#
_entry.id   AF-A0A5N6YGH3-F1
#
_cell.length_a   1.000
_cell.length_b   1.000
_cell.length_c   1.000
_cell.angle_alpha   90.00
_cell.angle_beta   90.00
_cell.angle_gamma   90.00
#
_symmetry.space_group_name_H-M   'P 1'
#
loop_
_entity.id
_entity.type
_entity.pdbx_description
1 polymer ?
#
loop_
_entity_poly.entity_id
_entity_poly.type
_entity_poly.pdbx_seq_one_letter_code
_entity_poly.pdbx_strand_id
1 'polypeptide(L)'
;MSTTLLDLPSELLDRIIELVLCYKGLAPERPLPPWLNYVPGPRQDGDCLSAAHGVYTVKYWRAQERYHNPWISNTLSLLLVNHQIAEITKRRLDKSLTPSVYNLDVILSDERELHPRWTFLSNPCHHVDDLTVTLRVAGTCPTTNWRRYHFLPDGDSPPRILWTFYYLLERFLEVGPLAEHRVASPGPRTDDMSFTINRLTLDFVSPAKEESVARADTSFWAWINGGADEDPTKSSTALCSGVFGLLMRPAWLADLISEYVGYLLGMSIAMAPYGKLLYEYVGSIRICVDGNLVKEYRIDYRLKDLNYVGLEEDYKACWDFKRWKEKVYRMRQEAGLPVIL
;
A
#
# COMPACT_ATOMS: atom_id res chain seq x y z
N MET A 1 -21.42 10.93 -44.92
CA MET A 1 -20.02 10.47 -44.79
C MET A 1 -19.83 10.05 -43.35
N SER A 2 -19.37 8.84 -43.07
CA SER A 2 -19.05 8.46 -41.68
C SER A 2 -17.69 9.04 -41.32
N THR A 3 -17.66 10.03 -40.43
CA THR A 3 -16.43 10.50 -39.79
C THR A 3 -15.90 9.40 -38.88
N THR A 4 -14.68 8.95 -39.11
CA THR A 4 -13.97 8.00 -38.25
C THR A 4 -13.07 8.75 -37.26
N LEU A 5 -12.63 8.08 -36.19
CA LEU A 5 -11.74 8.68 -35.17
C LEU A 5 -10.44 9.22 -35.79
N LEU A 6 -9.91 8.57 -36.82
CA LEU A 6 -8.65 8.95 -37.48
C LEU A 6 -8.80 10.17 -38.39
N ASP A 7 -10.04 10.55 -38.74
CA ASP A 7 -10.33 11.75 -39.53
C ASP A 7 -10.34 13.03 -38.68
N LEU A 8 -10.16 12.90 -37.35
CA LEU A 8 -10.07 14.04 -36.46
C LEU A 8 -8.77 14.83 -36.70
N PRO A 9 -8.78 16.16 -36.50
CA PRO A 9 -7.56 16.96 -36.38
C PRO A 9 -6.57 16.35 -35.39
N SER A 10 -5.28 16.47 -35.71
CA SER A 10 -4.20 15.88 -34.91
C SER A 10 -4.20 16.37 -33.46
N GLU A 11 -4.61 17.62 -33.22
CA GLU A 11 -4.71 18.20 -31.88
C GLU A 11 -5.80 17.52 -31.05
N LEU A 12 -6.94 17.18 -31.67
CA LEU A 12 -8.02 16.47 -30.99
C LEU A 12 -7.65 15.01 -30.71
N LEU A 13 -7.01 14.35 -31.67
CA LEU A 13 -6.54 12.98 -31.49
C LEU A 13 -5.48 12.90 -30.39
N ASP A 14 -4.55 13.85 -30.37
CA ASP A 14 -3.53 14.00 -29.33
C ASP A 14 -4.15 14.24 -27.95
N ARG A 15 -5.20 15.06 -27.85
CA ARG A 15 -5.93 15.29 -26.58
C ARG A 15 -6.71 14.07 -26.12
N ILE A 16 -7.35 13.33 -27.03
CA ILE A 16 -8.06 12.08 -26.72
C ILE A 16 -7.07 11.06 -26.16
N ILE A 17 -5.91 10.89 -26.81
CA ILE A 17 -4.86 9.98 -26.36
C ILE A 17 -4.37 10.36 -24.96
N GLU A 18 -4.16 11.64 -24.67
CA GLU A 18 -3.82 12.11 -23.32
C GLU A 18 -4.87 11.72 -22.28
N LEU A 19 -6.14 11.97 -22.56
CA LEU A 19 -7.23 11.63 -21.66
C LEU A 19 -7.30 10.12 -21.39
N VAL A 20 -7.05 9.30 -22.41
CA VAL A 20 -7.01 7.84 -22.28
C VAL A 20 -5.78 7.41 -21.46
N LEU A 21 -4.61 7.98 -21.71
CA LEU A 21 -3.39 7.68 -20.94
C LEU A 21 -3.50 8.08 -19.46
N CYS A 22 -4.25 9.13 -19.14
CA CYS A 22 -4.49 9.60 -17.78
C CYS A 22 -5.77 9.07 -17.14
N TYR A 23 -6.55 8.25 -17.85
CA TYR A 23 -7.83 7.76 -17.36
C TYR A 23 -7.64 6.85 -16.14
N LYS A 24 -8.26 7.22 -15.02
CA LYS A 24 -8.26 6.44 -13.78
C LYS A 24 -9.54 5.61 -13.72
N GLY A 25 -9.40 4.31 -13.49
CA GLY A 25 -10.53 3.43 -13.25
C GLY A 25 -11.22 3.80 -11.93
N LEU A 26 -12.55 3.75 -11.93
CA LEU A 26 -13.32 3.92 -10.69
C LEU A 26 -13.11 2.70 -9.78
N ALA A 27 -12.77 2.97 -8.52
CA ALA A 27 -12.69 1.94 -7.50
C ALA A 27 -14.11 1.44 -7.17
N PRO A 28 -14.33 0.12 -7.03
CA PRO A 28 -15.62 -0.41 -6.61
C PRO A 28 -15.88 -0.05 -5.15
N GLU A 29 -17.12 0.25 -4.77
CA GLU A 29 -17.43 0.63 -3.38
C GLU A 29 -17.06 -0.46 -2.38
N ARG A 30 -17.22 -1.73 -2.77
CA ARG A 30 -16.89 -2.93 -1.99
C ARG A 30 -16.10 -3.92 -2.84
N PRO A 31 -15.42 -4.89 -2.22
CA PRO A 31 -14.80 -5.99 -2.96
C PRO A 31 -15.89 -6.68 -3.80
N LEU A 32 -15.53 -7.04 -5.05
CA LEU A 32 -16.51 -7.58 -5.99
C LEU A 32 -16.98 -8.96 -5.48
N PRO A 33 -18.29 -9.22 -5.37
CA PRO A 33 -18.76 -10.57 -5.13
C PRO A 33 -18.49 -11.45 -6.37
N PRO A 34 -18.25 -12.77 -6.20
CA PRO A 34 -18.19 -13.51 -4.94
C PRO A 34 -16.81 -13.47 -4.27
N TRP A 35 -16.81 -13.36 -2.94
CA TRP A 35 -15.61 -13.38 -2.07
C TRP A 35 -14.68 -14.57 -2.29
N LEU A 36 -15.21 -15.71 -2.75
CA LEU A 36 -14.49 -16.93 -3.10
C LEU A 36 -13.43 -16.74 -4.20
N ASN A 37 -13.55 -15.66 -4.98
CA ASN A 37 -12.57 -15.31 -5.99
C ASN A 37 -11.42 -14.48 -5.41
N TYR A 38 -11.48 -13.97 -4.19
CA TYR A 38 -10.32 -13.35 -3.56
C TYR A 38 -9.46 -14.43 -2.89
N VAL A 39 -8.21 -14.53 -3.31
CA VAL A 39 -7.27 -15.55 -2.83
C VAL A 39 -5.96 -14.93 -2.36
N PRO A 40 -5.34 -15.53 -1.35
CA PRO A 40 -3.94 -15.25 -1.01
C PRO A 40 -3.03 -15.31 -2.24
N GLY A 41 -1.97 -14.50 -2.23
CA GLY A 41 -0.88 -14.65 -3.19
C GLY A 41 -0.19 -16.01 -3.06
N PRO A 42 0.65 -16.41 -4.03
CA PRO A 42 1.29 -17.72 -4.05
C PRO A 42 2.42 -17.92 -3.02
N ARG A 43 2.74 -16.91 -2.18
CA ARG A 43 3.78 -17.03 -1.16
C ARG A 43 3.38 -17.97 -0.04
N GLN A 44 4.39 -18.60 0.57
CA GLN A 44 4.25 -19.45 1.74
C GLN A 44 4.92 -18.83 2.97
N ASP A 45 4.68 -19.47 4.11
CA ASP A 45 5.35 -19.10 5.35
C ASP A 45 6.86 -19.27 5.24
N GLY A 46 7.61 -18.23 5.61
CA GLY A 46 9.08 -18.19 5.50
C GLY A 46 9.62 -17.53 4.23
N ASP A 47 8.78 -17.25 3.22
CA ASP A 47 9.23 -16.60 1.97
C ASP A 47 9.49 -15.09 2.13
N CYS A 48 8.87 -14.45 3.12
CA CYS A 48 8.96 -13.01 3.39
C CYS A 48 8.98 -12.71 4.89
N LEU A 49 9.40 -11.49 5.22
CA LEU A 49 9.40 -10.99 6.60
C LEU A 49 7.99 -10.89 7.18
N SER A 50 6.99 -10.56 6.35
CA SER A 50 5.59 -10.46 6.75
C SER A 50 4.79 -11.76 6.67
N ALA A 51 5.46 -12.90 6.46
CA ALA A 51 4.83 -14.20 6.29
C ALA A 51 3.85 -14.55 7.41
N ALA A 52 4.19 -14.23 8.66
CA ALA A 52 3.44 -14.60 9.86
C ALA A 52 1.92 -14.31 9.78
N HIS A 53 1.52 -13.24 9.08
CA HIS A 53 0.10 -12.94 8.86
C HIS A 53 -0.23 -12.41 7.46
N GLY A 54 0.65 -11.62 6.84
CA GLY A 54 0.31 -10.85 5.64
C GLY A 54 -0.02 -11.71 4.42
N VAL A 55 0.60 -12.88 4.28
CA VAL A 55 0.36 -13.82 3.18
C VAL A 55 -1.11 -14.25 3.12
N TYR A 56 -1.75 -14.43 4.28
CA TYR A 56 -3.11 -14.96 4.37
C TYR A 56 -4.20 -13.87 4.32
N THR A 57 -3.84 -12.64 4.69
CA THR A 57 -4.78 -11.53 4.88
C THR A 57 -4.80 -10.54 3.72
N VAL A 58 -3.77 -10.52 2.87
CA VAL A 58 -3.83 -9.80 1.58
C VAL A 58 -4.35 -10.74 0.50
N LYS A 59 -5.52 -10.43 -0.04
CA LYS A 59 -6.18 -11.26 -1.05
C LYS A 59 -6.38 -10.54 -2.37
N TYR A 60 -5.91 -11.16 -3.42
CA TYR A 60 -6.01 -10.70 -4.80
C TYR A 60 -7.17 -11.40 -5.52
N TRP A 61 -7.75 -10.76 -6.52
CA TRP A 61 -8.87 -11.34 -7.26
C TRP A 61 -8.38 -12.41 -8.25
N ARG A 62 -8.63 -13.70 -7.96
CA ARG A 62 -8.30 -14.89 -8.78
C ARG A 62 -8.74 -14.77 -10.23
N ALA A 63 -9.87 -14.10 -10.48
CA ALA A 63 -10.44 -13.96 -11.82
C ALA A 63 -10.17 -12.57 -12.45
N GLN A 64 -9.15 -11.85 -11.96
CA GLN A 64 -8.71 -10.57 -12.51
C GLN A 64 -8.32 -10.69 -13.98
N GLU A 65 -7.91 -11.88 -14.41
CA GLU A 65 -7.60 -12.19 -15.80
C GLU A 65 -8.84 -12.53 -16.66
N ARG A 66 -9.93 -13.03 -16.06
CA ARG A 66 -11.04 -13.67 -16.81
C ARG A 66 -12.30 -12.82 -16.93
N TYR A 67 -12.59 -11.95 -15.95
CA TYR A 67 -13.83 -11.14 -15.92
C TYR A 67 -13.59 -9.64 -15.85
N HIS A 68 -12.34 -9.20 -15.93
CA HIS A 68 -12.07 -7.80 -16.17
C HIS A 68 -12.03 -7.52 -17.67
N ASN A 69 -12.78 -6.50 -18.08
CA ASN A 69 -12.42 -5.66 -19.22
C ASN A 69 -10.92 -5.41 -19.05
N PRO A 70 -10.09 -5.93 -19.96
CA PRO A 70 -8.73 -6.29 -19.63
C PRO A 70 -8.06 -5.05 -19.06
N TRP A 71 -7.38 -5.20 -17.92
CA TRP A 71 -6.36 -4.24 -17.52
C TRP A 71 -5.27 -4.37 -18.61
N ILE A 72 -5.56 -3.87 -19.79
CA ILE A 72 -4.57 -3.54 -20.79
C ILE A 72 -4.20 -2.15 -20.34
N SER A 73 -2.95 -2.00 -19.91
CA SER A 73 -2.34 -0.67 -19.78
C SER A 73 -2.84 0.17 -20.96
N ASN A 74 -3.53 1.28 -20.69
CA ASN A 74 -4.09 2.14 -21.74
C ASN A 74 -3.02 2.45 -22.79
N THR A 75 -1.79 2.61 -22.32
CA THR A 75 -0.57 2.67 -23.13
C THR A 75 -0.42 1.51 -24.11
N LEU A 76 -0.44 0.25 -23.66
CA LEU A 76 -0.30 -0.92 -24.53
C LEU A 76 -1.45 -1.02 -25.53
N SER A 77 -2.70 -0.76 -25.09
CA SER A 77 -3.84 -0.72 -26.01
C SER A 77 -3.61 0.28 -27.14
N LEU A 78 -3.27 1.52 -26.79
CA LEU A 78 -3.07 2.62 -27.74
C LEU A 78 -1.89 2.36 -28.70
N LEU A 79 -0.82 1.73 -28.21
CA LEU A 79 0.32 1.32 -29.03
C LEU A 79 -0.05 0.24 -30.06
N LEU A 80 -1.10 -0.55 -29.82
CA LEU A 80 -1.51 -1.68 -30.66
C LEU A 80 -2.71 -1.37 -31.56
N VAL A 81 -3.45 -0.26 -31.35
CA VAL A 81 -4.65 0.06 -32.16
C VAL A 81 -4.31 0.37 -33.61
N ASN A 82 -3.40 1.31 -33.85
CA ASN A 82 -3.04 1.80 -35.19
C ASN A 82 -1.71 2.58 -35.16
N HIS A 83 -0.99 2.64 -36.28
CA HIS A 83 0.29 3.36 -36.39
C HIS A 83 0.24 4.84 -36.00
N GLN A 84 -0.80 5.59 -36.40
CA GLN A 84 -0.92 7.02 -36.08
C GLN A 84 -1.13 7.23 -34.58
N ILE A 85 -2.04 6.47 -33.98
CA ILE A 85 -2.28 6.49 -32.53
C ILE A 85 -1.01 6.05 -31.80
N ALA A 86 -0.32 5.02 -32.28
CA ALA A 86 0.91 4.51 -31.68
C ALA A 86 2.05 5.54 -31.72
N GLU A 87 2.20 6.31 -32.80
CA GLU A 87 3.22 7.35 -32.91
C GLU A 87 2.97 8.49 -31.92
N ILE A 88 1.73 8.99 -31.86
CA ILE A 88 1.33 10.04 -30.92
C ILE A 88 1.46 9.54 -29.48
N THR A 89 1.06 8.29 -29.22
CA THR A 89 1.27 7.63 -27.94
C THR A 89 2.75 7.61 -27.59
N LYS A 90 3.62 7.04 -28.42
CA LYS A 90 5.09 6.99 -28.18
C LYS A 90 5.68 8.37 -27.87
N ARG A 91 5.28 9.40 -28.64
CA ARG A 91 5.73 10.78 -28.40
C ARG A 91 5.36 11.29 -27.01
N ARG A 92 4.19 10.91 -26.49
CA ARG A 92 3.77 11.24 -25.12
C ARG A 92 4.42 10.37 -24.06
N LEU A 93 4.82 9.14 -24.39
CA LEU A 93 5.49 8.23 -23.46
C LEU A 93 6.99 8.51 -23.31
N ASP A 94 7.61 9.16 -24.30
CA ASP A 94 9.03 9.49 -24.23
C ASP A 94 9.33 10.32 -22.96
N LYS A 95 10.22 9.76 -22.15
CA LYS A 95 10.32 9.86 -20.68
C LYS A 95 10.50 11.27 -20.06
N SER A 96 10.50 12.35 -20.82
CA SER A 96 10.78 13.69 -20.27
C SER A 96 9.56 14.47 -19.77
N LEU A 97 8.34 14.01 -20.06
CA LEU A 97 7.13 14.84 -19.84
C LEU A 97 6.15 14.31 -18.79
N THR A 98 6.13 13.00 -18.51
CA THR A 98 5.14 12.42 -17.58
C THR A 98 5.80 11.68 -16.42
N PRO A 99 5.58 12.12 -15.16
CA PRO A 99 6.07 11.39 -13.99
C PRO A 99 5.44 9.99 -13.91
N SER A 100 6.16 9.06 -13.31
CA SER A 100 5.65 7.72 -13.05
C SER A 100 4.71 7.74 -11.86
N VAL A 101 3.40 7.77 -12.13
CA VAL A 101 2.34 7.86 -11.13
C VAL A 101 1.50 6.58 -11.14
N TYR A 102 1.42 5.92 -9.99
CA TYR A 102 0.61 4.73 -9.76
C TYR A 102 -0.44 5.01 -8.68
N ASN A 103 -1.67 4.53 -8.89
CA ASN A 103 -2.73 4.57 -7.90
C ASN A 103 -3.26 3.17 -7.61
N LEU A 104 -3.25 2.82 -6.32
CA LEU A 104 -3.74 1.57 -5.79
C LEU A 104 -4.92 1.87 -4.86
N ASP A 105 -6.07 1.26 -5.10
CA ASP A 105 -7.16 1.24 -4.14
C ASP A 105 -7.04 -0.02 -3.28
N VAL A 106 -7.19 0.12 -1.97
CA VAL A 106 -7.10 -0.98 -1.02
C VAL A 106 -8.32 -0.92 -0.11
N ILE A 107 -9.12 -1.97 -0.20
CA ILE A 107 -10.27 -2.13 0.69
C ILE A 107 -9.89 -3.01 1.86
N LEU A 108 -9.99 -2.47 3.08
CA LEU A 108 -9.98 -3.24 4.32
C LEU A 108 -11.38 -3.81 4.55
N SER A 109 -11.57 -5.07 4.18
CA SER A 109 -12.85 -5.76 4.34
C SER A 109 -12.99 -6.35 5.74
N ASP A 110 -14.13 -6.07 6.36
CA ASP A 110 -14.56 -6.55 7.67
C ASP A 110 -13.47 -6.39 8.73
N GLU A 111 -12.67 -5.32 8.60
CA GLU A 111 -11.59 -4.98 9.53
C GLU A 111 -10.51 -6.07 9.65
N ARG A 112 -10.37 -6.93 8.62
CA ARG A 112 -9.50 -8.13 8.66
C ARG A 112 -8.58 -8.27 7.45
N GLU A 113 -9.12 -8.13 6.25
CA GLU A 113 -8.43 -8.52 5.01
C GLU A 113 -8.23 -7.32 4.10
N LEU A 114 -7.09 -7.25 3.41
CA LEU A 114 -6.85 -6.23 2.40
C LEU A 114 -7.12 -6.79 1.01
N HIS A 115 -7.91 -6.05 0.24
CA HIS A 115 -8.19 -6.31 -1.17
C HIS A 115 -7.60 -5.19 -2.02
N PRO A 116 -6.33 -5.31 -2.44
CA PRO A 116 -5.69 -4.33 -3.32
C PRO A 116 -6.23 -4.44 -4.75
N ARG A 117 -6.39 -3.30 -5.41
CA ARG A 117 -6.77 -3.18 -6.82
C ARG A 117 -6.14 -1.95 -7.45
N TRP A 118 -5.40 -2.15 -8.54
CA TRP A 118 -4.84 -1.04 -9.32
C TRP A 118 -5.96 -0.23 -9.99
N THR A 119 -6.00 1.08 -9.75
CA THR A 119 -6.94 2.01 -10.39
C THR A 119 -6.27 2.84 -11.47
N PHE A 120 -4.94 2.98 -11.39
CA PHE A 120 -4.14 3.67 -12.39
C PHE A 120 -2.70 3.18 -12.35
N LEU A 121 -2.11 2.96 -13.51
CA LEU A 121 -0.72 2.60 -13.67
C LEU A 121 -0.21 3.33 -14.92
N SER A 122 0.74 4.23 -14.73
CA SER A 122 1.50 4.84 -15.82
C SER A 122 2.42 3.81 -16.48
N ASN A 123 3.44 4.29 -17.18
CA ASN A 123 4.39 3.45 -17.90
C ASN A 123 5.16 2.51 -16.96
N PRO A 124 5.38 1.24 -17.35
CA PRO A 124 6.18 0.32 -16.55
C PRO A 124 7.58 0.88 -16.27
N CYS A 125 7.92 0.95 -14.99
CA CYS A 125 9.22 1.41 -14.50
C CYS A 125 9.57 0.69 -13.19
N HIS A 126 10.86 0.69 -12.88
CA HIS A 126 11.40 0.21 -11.59
C HIS A 126 11.47 1.32 -10.54
N HIS A 127 11.45 2.59 -10.96
CA HIS A 127 11.45 3.75 -10.08
C HIS A 127 10.15 4.52 -10.26
N VAL A 128 9.33 4.52 -9.22
CA VAL A 128 8.02 5.16 -9.22
C VAL A 128 8.12 6.50 -8.51
N ASP A 129 7.78 7.58 -9.21
CA ASP A 129 7.82 8.93 -8.64
C ASP A 129 6.75 9.08 -7.55
N ASP A 130 5.53 8.61 -7.84
CA ASP A 130 4.38 8.72 -6.98
C ASP A 130 3.57 7.43 -6.95
N LEU A 131 3.47 6.83 -5.76
CA LEU A 131 2.51 5.76 -5.49
C LEU A 131 1.49 6.28 -4.48
N THR A 132 0.25 6.46 -4.92
CA THR A 132 -0.87 6.79 -4.03
C THR A 132 -1.68 5.53 -3.74
N VAL A 133 -1.77 5.17 -2.46
CA VAL A 133 -2.58 4.08 -1.96
C VAL A 133 -3.78 4.67 -1.25
N THR A 134 -4.96 4.52 -1.83
CA THR A 134 -6.24 4.92 -1.21
C THR A 134 -6.77 3.76 -0.39
N LEU A 135 -6.97 3.98 0.91
CA LEU A 135 -7.42 2.99 1.87
C LEU A 135 -8.85 3.26 2.31
N ARG A 136 -9.72 2.28 2.14
CA ARG A 136 -11.14 2.38 2.50
C ARG A 136 -11.55 1.20 3.37
N VAL A 137 -12.36 1.47 4.39
CA VAL A 137 -12.91 0.43 5.26
C VAL A 137 -14.28 0.02 4.74
N ALA A 138 -14.51 -1.27 4.58
CA ALA A 138 -15.81 -1.81 4.19
C ALA A 138 -16.21 -2.95 5.10
N GLY A 139 -17.36 -2.82 5.77
CA GLY A 139 -17.81 -3.80 6.75
C GLY A 139 -17.09 -3.68 8.10
N THR A 140 -17.59 -4.42 9.07
CA THR A 140 -17.11 -4.39 10.47
C THR A 140 -16.92 -5.81 10.97
N CYS A 141 -15.93 -6.04 11.83
CA CYS A 141 -15.79 -7.32 12.51
C CYS A 141 -17.09 -7.67 13.27
N PRO A 142 -17.57 -8.92 13.19
CA PRO A 142 -18.84 -9.32 13.82
C PRO A 142 -18.78 -9.25 15.35
N THR A 143 -17.60 -9.43 15.94
CA THR A 143 -17.39 -9.43 17.40
C THR A 143 -16.19 -8.55 17.76
N THR A 144 -16.22 -7.97 18.97
CA THR A 144 -15.11 -7.19 19.53
C THR A 144 -13.83 -8.01 19.67
N ASN A 145 -13.93 -9.31 19.97
CA ASN A 145 -12.76 -10.20 20.07
C ASN A 145 -11.99 -10.32 18.75
N TRP A 146 -12.70 -10.56 17.64
CA TRP A 146 -12.07 -10.57 16.32
C TRP A 146 -11.43 -9.24 15.98
N ARG A 147 -12.10 -8.13 16.30
CA ARG A 147 -11.52 -6.80 16.13
C ARG A 147 -10.23 -6.64 16.94
N ARG A 148 -10.25 -6.99 18.23
CA ARG A 148 -9.06 -6.95 19.11
C ARG A 148 -7.94 -7.82 18.58
N TYR A 149 -8.25 -9.02 18.10
CA TYR A 149 -7.28 -9.95 17.53
C TYR A 149 -6.49 -9.35 16.35
N HIS A 150 -7.13 -8.50 15.54
CA HIS A 150 -6.50 -7.87 14.38
C HIS A 150 -5.75 -6.57 14.70
N PHE A 151 -6.26 -5.77 15.63
CA PHE A 151 -5.77 -4.41 15.89
C PHE A 151 -4.94 -4.25 17.16
N LEU A 152 -4.97 -5.22 18.07
CA LEU A 152 -4.12 -5.20 19.27
C LEU A 152 -2.86 -6.04 19.07
N PRO A 153 -1.73 -5.64 19.70
CA PRO A 153 -0.54 -6.46 19.76
C PRO A 153 -0.81 -7.78 20.50
N ASP A 154 0.01 -8.78 20.20
CA ASP A 154 0.00 -10.08 20.84
C ASP A 154 1.38 -10.32 21.48
N GLY A 155 1.50 -9.99 22.76
CA GLY A 155 2.79 -9.90 23.45
C GLY A 155 3.72 -8.87 22.82
N ASP A 156 4.93 -9.30 22.44
CA ASP A 156 5.93 -8.46 21.77
C ASP A 156 5.72 -8.34 20.25
N SER A 157 4.65 -8.96 19.71
CA SER A 157 4.35 -8.92 18.28
C SER A 157 3.46 -7.72 17.92
N PRO A 158 3.77 -6.98 16.82
CA PRO A 158 2.88 -5.96 16.29
C PRO A 158 1.49 -6.52 15.94
N PRO A 159 0.44 -5.68 15.99
CA PRO A 159 -0.90 -6.01 15.49
C PRO A 159 -0.91 -6.65 14.09
N ARG A 160 -1.80 -7.62 13.89
CA ARG A 160 -1.92 -8.41 12.64
C ARG A 160 -2.24 -7.56 11.42
N ILE A 161 -2.98 -6.49 11.62
CA ILE A 161 -3.28 -5.54 10.55
C ILE A 161 -2.00 -4.91 9.95
N LEU A 162 -0.95 -4.71 10.76
CA LEU A 162 0.30 -4.12 10.31
C LEU A 162 1.12 -5.08 9.46
N TRP A 163 1.14 -6.36 9.83
CA TRP A 163 1.73 -7.41 9.02
C TRP A 163 1.09 -7.47 7.63
N THR A 164 -0.22 -7.21 7.58
CA THR A 164 -1.00 -7.16 6.33
C THR A 164 -0.58 -5.96 5.46
N PHE A 165 -0.43 -4.77 6.06
CA PHE A 165 0.07 -3.58 5.34
C PHE A 165 1.52 -3.72 4.90
N TYR A 166 2.38 -4.23 5.78
CA TYR A 166 3.79 -4.44 5.49
C TYR A 166 3.97 -5.43 4.35
N TYR A 167 3.17 -6.51 4.31
CA TYR A 167 3.19 -7.46 3.20
C TYR A 167 2.88 -6.78 1.86
N LEU A 168 1.85 -5.93 1.81
CA LEU A 168 1.50 -5.23 0.57
C LEU A 168 2.65 -4.34 0.07
N LEU A 169 3.31 -3.61 0.98
CA LEU A 169 4.48 -2.79 0.66
C LEU A 169 5.69 -3.63 0.23
N GLU A 170 6.01 -4.67 1.01
CA GLU A 170 7.10 -5.60 0.73
C GLU A 170 6.95 -6.23 -0.66
N ARG A 171 5.74 -6.70 -0.99
CA ARG A 171 5.43 -7.27 -2.31
C ARG A 171 5.60 -6.26 -3.43
N PHE A 172 5.15 -5.02 -3.23
CA PHE A 172 5.33 -3.98 -4.24
C PHE A 172 6.82 -3.71 -4.50
N LEU A 173 7.63 -3.54 -3.46
CA LEU A 173 9.06 -3.24 -3.64
C LEU A 173 9.80 -4.40 -4.30
N GLU A 174 9.39 -5.62 -4.00
CA GLU A 174 10.03 -6.82 -4.52
C GLU A 174 9.72 -7.07 -6.00
N VAL A 175 8.43 -7.12 -6.36
CA VAL A 175 8.01 -7.56 -7.68
C VAL A 175 7.24 -6.49 -8.46
N GLY A 176 6.98 -5.33 -7.87
CA GLY A 176 6.39 -4.19 -8.53
C GLY A 176 4.87 -4.19 -8.58
N PRO A 177 4.28 -3.34 -9.44
CA PRO A 177 2.85 -3.41 -9.74
C PRO A 177 2.52 -4.77 -10.34
N LEU A 178 1.27 -5.21 -10.16
CA LEU A 178 0.79 -6.51 -10.63
C LEU A 178 1.51 -7.70 -9.97
N ALA A 179 1.93 -7.52 -8.72
CA ALA A 179 2.58 -8.55 -7.90
C ALA A 179 1.78 -9.86 -7.83
N GLU A 180 0.45 -9.77 -7.99
CA GLU A 180 -0.48 -10.89 -8.05
C GLU A 180 -0.29 -11.81 -9.27
N HIS A 181 0.26 -11.29 -10.37
CA HIS A 181 0.46 -12.02 -11.63
C HIS A 181 1.88 -12.58 -11.77
N ARG A 182 2.79 -12.19 -10.88
CA ARG A 182 4.19 -12.66 -10.90
C ARG A 182 4.29 -13.90 -10.03
N VAL A 183 4.43 -15.05 -10.69
CA VAL A 183 4.78 -16.32 -10.04
C VAL A 183 6.10 -16.10 -9.28
N ALA A 184 6.13 -16.53 -8.02
CA ALA A 184 7.34 -16.46 -7.23
C ALA A 184 8.46 -17.22 -7.95
N SER A 185 9.66 -16.65 -8.00
CA SER A 185 10.84 -17.51 -8.06
C SER A 185 10.75 -18.45 -6.84
N PRO A 186 10.95 -19.77 -7.00
CA PRO A 186 10.78 -20.76 -5.93
C PRO A 186 11.89 -20.68 -4.85
N GLY A 187 12.46 -19.50 -4.63
CA GLY A 187 13.54 -19.25 -3.69
C GLY A 187 13.14 -18.22 -2.63
N PRO A 188 13.89 -18.19 -1.52
CA PRO A 188 13.69 -17.18 -0.48
C PRO A 188 13.83 -15.78 -1.06
N ARG A 189 13.12 -14.81 -0.47
CA ARG A 189 13.29 -13.38 -0.77
C ARG A 189 14.78 -13.02 -0.83
N THR A 190 15.20 -12.40 -1.93
CA THR A 190 16.52 -11.77 -2.02
C THR A 190 16.53 -10.48 -1.19
N ASP A 191 17.69 -10.11 -0.63
CA ASP A 191 17.82 -8.83 0.08
C ASP A 191 17.63 -7.62 -0.86
N ASP A 192 17.94 -7.78 -2.14
CA ASP A 192 17.82 -6.72 -3.14
C ASP A 192 16.39 -6.69 -3.72
N MET A 193 15.76 -5.52 -3.63
CA MET A 193 14.44 -5.25 -4.21
C MET A 193 14.57 -4.63 -5.60
N SER A 194 13.61 -4.95 -6.47
CA SER A 194 13.63 -4.51 -7.86
C SER A 194 12.94 -3.15 -8.07
N PHE A 195 12.19 -2.65 -7.09
CA PHE A 195 11.40 -1.43 -7.22
C PHE A 195 11.70 -0.44 -6.10
N THR A 196 11.64 0.84 -6.46
CA THR A 196 11.78 1.98 -5.55
C THR A 196 10.61 2.93 -5.72
N ILE A 197 10.26 3.62 -4.63
CA ILE A 197 9.19 4.61 -4.59
C ILE A 197 9.78 5.92 -4.09
N ASN A 198 9.75 6.99 -4.88
CA ASN A 198 10.17 8.31 -4.41
C ASN A 198 9.16 8.88 -3.40
N ARG A 199 7.87 8.83 -3.70
CA ARG A 199 6.80 9.27 -2.79
C ARG A 199 5.68 8.25 -2.66
N LEU A 200 5.55 7.68 -1.46
CA LEU A 200 4.44 6.83 -1.07
C LEU A 200 3.41 7.67 -0.32
N THR A 201 2.19 7.78 -0.84
CA THR A 201 1.08 8.43 -0.15
C THR A 201 0.07 7.37 0.28
N LEU A 202 -0.20 7.28 1.58
CA LEU A 202 -1.25 6.46 2.16
C LEU A 202 -2.41 7.39 2.52
N ASP A 203 -3.50 7.35 1.76
CA ASP A 203 -4.66 8.21 1.94
C ASP A 203 -5.84 7.41 2.47
N PHE A 204 -6.25 7.68 3.71
CA PHE A 204 -7.33 6.99 4.40
C PHE A 204 -8.63 7.75 4.19
N VAL A 205 -9.55 7.15 3.42
CA VAL A 205 -10.73 7.84 2.90
C VAL A 205 -12.00 7.41 3.63
N SER A 206 -12.78 8.40 4.05
CA SER A 206 -14.08 8.26 4.67
C SER A 206 -15.11 7.73 3.68
N PRO A 207 -16.04 6.85 4.13
CA PRO A 207 -17.16 6.45 3.30
C PRO A 207 -18.07 7.65 3.02
N ALA A 208 -18.76 7.64 1.88
CA ALA A 208 -19.66 8.73 1.49
C ALA A 208 -20.79 9.03 2.50
N LYS A 209 -21.14 8.05 3.35
CA LYS A 209 -22.16 8.19 4.40
C LYS A 209 -21.51 8.28 5.77
N GLU A 210 -21.33 9.49 6.27
CA GLU A 210 -20.68 9.75 7.56
C GLU A 210 -21.40 9.05 8.74
N GLU A 211 -22.73 8.91 8.67
CA GLU A 211 -23.55 8.22 9.69
C GLU A 211 -23.22 6.73 9.87
N SER A 212 -22.55 6.12 8.88
CA SER A 212 -22.12 4.72 8.95
C SER A 212 -20.81 4.53 9.72
N VAL A 213 -20.15 5.62 10.09
CA VAL A 213 -18.85 5.64 10.77
C VAL A 213 -19.04 5.84 12.27
N ALA A 214 -18.21 5.22 13.08
CA ALA A 214 -18.18 5.41 14.53
C ALA A 214 -18.13 6.92 14.87
N ARG A 215 -18.75 7.33 15.98
CA ARG A 215 -18.89 8.76 16.33
C ARG A 215 -17.54 9.41 16.66
N ALA A 216 -17.41 10.72 16.42
CA ALA A 216 -16.16 11.47 16.62
C ALA A 216 -15.79 11.66 18.09
N ASP A 217 -16.80 11.62 18.98
CA ASP A 217 -16.65 11.70 20.43
C ASP A 217 -16.17 10.38 21.07
N THR A 218 -16.17 9.28 20.30
CA THR A 218 -15.71 7.97 20.77
C THR A 218 -14.21 7.85 20.53
N SER A 219 -13.44 7.36 21.51
CA SER A 219 -12.01 7.06 21.28
C SER A 219 -11.84 5.73 20.56
N PHE A 220 -10.73 5.56 19.84
CA PHE A 220 -10.37 4.27 19.23
C PHE A 220 -10.40 3.12 20.25
N TRP A 221 -9.87 3.36 21.46
CA TRP A 221 -9.84 2.38 22.55
C TRP A 221 -11.23 2.04 23.11
N ALA A 222 -12.14 3.01 23.19
CA ALA A 222 -13.53 2.72 23.56
C ALA A 222 -14.23 1.89 22.48
N TRP A 223 -13.98 2.24 21.20
CA TRP A 223 -14.58 1.55 20.06
C TRP A 223 -14.09 0.10 19.90
N ILE A 224 -12.78 -0.13 20.06
CA ILE A 224 -12.21 -1.48 19.92
C ILE A 224 -12.67 -2.42 21.05
N ASN A 225 -12.92 -1.88 22.25
CA ASN A 225 -13.38 -2.63 23.41
C ASN A 225 -14.91 -2.77 23.48
N GLY A 226 -15.66 -2.15 22.57
CA GLY A 226 -17.12 -2.21 22.54
C GLY A 226 -17.82 -1.55 23.73
N GLY A 227 -17.16 -0.57 24.37
CA GLY A 227 -17.72 0.18 25.51
C GLY A 227 -17.88 -0.61 26.81
N ALA A 228 -17.33 -1.83 26.93
CA ALA A 228 -17.38 -2.61 28.16
C ALA A 228 -16.21 -2.26 29.10
N ASP A 229 -16.53 -1.95 30.37
CA ASP A 229 -15.58 -2.04 31.49
C ASP A 229 -15.14 -3.50 31.65
N GLU A 230 -13.85 -3.74 31.44
CA GLU A 230 -12.96 -4.76 32.03
C GLU A 230 -13.47 -6.18 32.42
N ASP A 231 -14.60 -6.70 31.93
CA ASP A 231 -14.95 -8.12 32.12
C ASP A 231 -14.59 -8.95 30.86
N PRO A 232 -13.39 -9.56 30.80
CA PRO A 232 -12.88 -10.26 29.62
C PRO A 232 -13.70 -11.50 29.25
N THR A 233 -14.52 -12.04 30.17
CA THR A 233 -15.28 -13.28 29.91
C THR A 233 -16.56 -13.04 29.12
N LYS A 234 -17.26 -11.92 29.32
CA LYS A 234 -18.54 -11.62 28.63
C LYS A 234 -18.38 -10.88 27.30
N SER A 235 -17.29 -10.13 27.12
CA SER A 235 -17.01 -9.42 25.86
C SER A 235 -16.69 -10.37 24.70
N SER A 236 -16.35 -11.63 24.99
CA SER A 236 -15.71 -12.52 24.04
C SER A 236 -16.56 -13.00 22.86
N THR A 237 -17.89 -13.02 23.02
CA THR A 237 -18.85 -13.50 22.03
C THR A 237 -19.93 -12.48 21.68
N ALA A 238 -19.89 -11.30 22.31
CA ALA A 238 -20.88 -10.26 22.07
C ALA A 238 -20.74 -9.72 20.64
N LEU A 239 -21.85 -9.71 19.90
CA LEU A 239 -21.91 -9.05 18.60
C LEU A 239 -21.71 -7.54 18.80
N CYS A 240 -20.92 -6.94 17.93
CA CYS A 240 -20.83 -5.48 17.85
C CYS A 240 -22.24 -4.92 17.55
N SER A 241 -22.80 -4.12 18.45
CA SER A 241 -24.13 -3.54 18.31
C SER A 241 -24.13 -2.05 18.61
N GLY A 242 -25.15 -1.33 18.12
CA GLY A 242 -25.25 0.12 18.27
C GLY A 242 -24.05 0.86 17.70
N VAL A 243 -23.53 1.85 18.44
CA VAL A 243 -22.41 2.70 18.02
C VAL A 243 -21.11 1.90 17.78
N PHE A 244 -20.96 0.74 18.42
CA PHE A 244 -19.77 -0.11 18.31
C PHE A 244 -19.79 -1.07 17.11
N GLY A 245 -20.96 -1.18 16.45
CA GLY A 245 -21.13 -1.86 15.15
C GLY A 245 -20.97 -0.93 13.94
N LEU A 246 -20.65 0.35 14.17
CA LEU A 246 -20.35 1.30 13.09
C LEU A 246 -18.91 1.13 12.58
N LEU A 247 -18.69 1.55 11.33
CA LEU A 247 -17.39 1.44 10.65
C LEU A 247 -16.29 2.19 11.41
N MET A 248 -15.10 1.62 11.40
CA MET A 248 -13.89 2.29 11.88
C MET A 248 -13.68 3.65 11.22
N ARG A 249 -13.29 4.67 12.00
CA ARG A 249 -12.87 5.96 11.44
C ARG A 249 -11.57 5.81 10.65
N PRO A 250 -11.46 6.34 9.43
CA PRO A 250 -10.21 6.32 8.67
C PRO A 250 -9.05 6.98 9.40
N ALA A 251 -9.33 8.05 10.15
CA ALA A 251 -8.35 8.74 10.99
C ALA A 251 -7.69 7.81 12.03
N TRP A 252 -8.44 6.91 12.66
CA TRP A 252 -7.86 5.97 13.63
C TRP A 252 -6.92 4.98 12.97
N LEU A 253 -7.26 4.52 11.76
CA LEU A 253 -6.38 3.65 10.98
C LEU A 253 -5.14 4.43 10.53
N ALA A 254 -5.30 5.67 10.08
CA ALA A 254 -4.19 6.54 9.70
C ALA A 254 -3.22 6.76 10.86
N ASP A 255 -3.74 7.05 12.06
CA ASP A 255 -2.95 7.23 13.27
C ASP A 255 -2.19 5.95 13.65
N LEU A 256 -2.87 4.80 13.65
CA LEU A 256 -2.27 3.50 13.93
C LEU A 256 -1.13 3.17 12.95
N ILE A 257 -1.38 3.27 11.64
CA ILE A 257 -0.36 3.00 10.63
C ILE A 257 0.80 4.00 10.72
N SER A 258 0.48 5.28 10.94
CA SER A 258 1.47 6.33 11.11
C SER A 258 2.40 6.06 12.29
N GLU A 259 1.87 5.64 13.44
CA GLU A 259 2.64 5.30 14.64
C GLU A 259 3.64 4.17 14.35
N TYR A 260 3.18 3.09 13.71
CA TYR A 260 4.04 1.96 13.38
C TYR A 260 5.07 2.24 12.29
N VAL A 261 4.75 3.09 11.31
CA VAL A 261 5.77 3.62 10.39
C VAL A 261 6.85 4.35 11.20
N GLY A 262 6.46 5.13 12.21
CA GLY A 262 7.39 5.77 13.14
C GLY A 262 8.30 4.77 13.86
N TYR A 263 7.74 3.68 14.39
CA TYR A 263 8.52 2.62 15.06
C TYR A 263 9.48 1.89 14.13
N LEU A 264 9.05 1.57 12.91
CA LEU A 264 9.90 0.97 11.88
C LEU A 264 11.09 1.89 11.55
N LEU A 265 10.83 3.19 11.39
CA LEU A 265 11.87 4.18 11.11
C LEU A 265 12.79 4.45 12.30
N GLY A 266 12.35 4.16 13.52
CA GLY A 266 13.17 4.21 14.73
C GLY A 266 14.27 3.14 14.75
N MET A 267 14.14 2.08 13.94
CA MET A 267 15.15 1.01 13.79
C MET A 267 15.61 0.42 15.13
N SER A 268 14.72 0.15 16.08
CA SER A 268 15.09 -0.64 17.26
C SER A 268 15.54 -2.04 16.83
N ILE A 269 16.18 -2.81 17.72
CA ILE A 269 16.68 -4.17 17.41
C ILE A 269 15.63 -5.02 16.71
N ALA A 270 14.43 -5.10 17.30
CA ALA A 270 13.34 -5.91 16.76
C ALA A 270 12.77 -5.35 15.45
N MET A 271 12.90 -4.04 15.21
CA MET A 271 12.31 -3.36 14.05
C MET A 271 13.30 -3.18 12.89
N ALA A 272 14.61 -3.23 13.14
CA ALA A 272 15.65 -2.97 12.14
C ALA A 272 15.55 -3.87 10.88
N PRO A 273 15.27 -5.19 10.98
CA PRO A 273 15.08 -6.03 9.79
C PRO A 273 13.93 -5.56 8.89
N TYR A 274 12.90 -4.94 9.48
CA TYR A 274 11.71 -4.46 8.78
C TYR A 274 11.89 -3.01 8.30
N GLY A 275 12.47 -2.15 9.12
CA GLY A 275 12.68 -0.73 8.84
C GLY A 275 13.72 -0.47 7.76
N LYS A 276 14.73 -1.35 7.61
CA LYS A 276 15.77 -1.21 6.57
C LYS A 276 15.17 -1.03 5.17
N LEU A 277 14.07 -1.73 4.90
CA LEU A 277 13.37 -1.71 3.61
C LEU A 277 12.79 -0.33 3.29
N LEU A 278 12.33 0.42 4.29
CA LEU A 278 11.87 1.80 4.10
C LEU A 278 13.03 2.73 3.75
N TYR A 279 14.16 2.57 4.43
CA TYR A 279 15.37 3.37 4.19
C TYR A 279 16.01 3.09 2.82
N GLU A 280 16.01 1.84 2.39
CA GLU A 280 16.64 1.42 1.14
C GLU A 280 15.81 1.82 -0.10
N TYR A 281 14.48 1.70 -0.05
CA TYR A 281 13.66 1.74 -1.27
C TYR A 281 12.57 2.81 -1.30
N VAL A 282 12.38 3.59 -0.23
CA VAL A 282 11.33 4.62 -0.15
C VAL A 282 11.93 6.00 0.09
N GLY A 283 11.55 6.99 -0.72
CA GLY A 283 12.02 8.37 -0.62
C GLY A 283 11.32 9.16 0.48
N SER A 284 9.99 9.11 0.51
CA SER A 284 9.12 9.75 1.49
C SER A 284 7.81 8.99 1.66
N ILE A 285 7.22 9.07 2.86
CA ILE A 285 5.91 8.49 3.17
C ILE A 285 4.99 9.60 3.66
N ARG A 286 3.85 9.79 3.01
CA ARG A 286 2.80 10.74 3.40
C ARG A 286 1.60 9.96 3.92
N ILE A 287 1.09 10.38 5.07
CA ILE A 287 -0.14 9.89 5.66
C ILE A 287 -1.19 10.98 5.49
N CYS A 288 -2.28 10.66 4.81
CA CYS A 288 -3.39 11.58 4.55
C CYS A 288 -4.70 11.00 5.07
N VAL A 289 -5.62 11.88 5.45
CA VAL A 289 -7.03 11.52 5.72
C VAL A 289 -7.90 12.40 4.85
N ASP A 290 -8.72 11.77 4.02
CA ASP A 290 -9.58 12.46 3.04
C ASP A 290 -8.80 13.46 2.18
N GLY A 291 -7.61 13.05 1.71
CA GLY A 291 -6.69 13.86 0.90
C GLY A 291 -5.90 14.93 1.68
N ASN A 292 -6.19 15.16 2.95
CA ASN A 292 -5.48 16.13 3.79
C ASN A 292 -4.24 15.51 4.42
N LEU A 293 -3.08 16.12 4.22
CA LEU A 293 -1.82 15.64 4.81
C LEU A 293 -1.85 15.76 6.34
N VAL A 294 -1.73 14.63 7.02
CA VAL A 294 -1.64 14.53 8.48
C VAL A 294 -0.17 14.46 8.93
N LYS A 295 0.64 13.66 8.22
CA LYS A 295 2.05 13.45 8.58
C LYS A 295 2.90 13.12 7.36
N GLU A 296 4.15 13.58 7.36
CA GLU A 296 5.13 13.22 6.34
C GLU A 296 6.42 12.71 7.00
N TYR A 297 6.88 11.56 6.52
CA TYR A 297 8.16 10.98 6.87
C TYR A 297 9.12 11.17 5.69
N ARG A 298 10.01 12.15 5.84
CA ARG A 298 11.12 12.40 4.92
C ARG A 298 12.29 11.47 5.25
N ILE A 299 12.46 10.41 4.46
CA ILE A 299 13.41 9.33 4.76
C ILE A 299 14.85 9.80 4.66
N ASP A 300 15.14 10.77 3.80
CA ASP A 300 16.43 11.44 3.67
C ASP A 300 16.88 12.13 4.98
N TYR A 301 16.00 12.92 5.60
CA TYR A 301 16.27 13.55 6.90
C TYR A 301 16.38 12.51 8.01
N ARG A 302 15.45 11.55 8.05
CA ARG A 302 15.49 10.46 9.03
C ARG A 302 16.78 9.68 8.94
N LEU A 303 17.24 9.34 7.73
CA LEU A 303 18.48 8.60 7.50
C LEU A 303 19.69 9.40 7.99
N LYS A 304 19.75 10.70 7.70
CA LYS A 304 20.80 11.59 8.20
C LYS A 304 20.91 11.52 9.72
N ASP A 305 19.81 11.73 10.40
CA ASP A 305 19.76 11.81 11.87
C ASP A 305 19.79 10.43 12.55
N LEU A 306 19.56 9.35 11.79
CA LEU A 306 19.54 7.99 12.31
C LEU A 306 20.91 7.60 12.83
N ASN A 307 21.05 7.57 14.14
CA ASN A 307 22.27 7.17 14.84
C ASN A 307 21.93 6.07 15.83
N TYR A 308 22.65 4.96 15.73
CA TYR A 308 22.50 3.83 16.64
C TYR A 308 23.40 4.05 17.86
N VAL A 309 23.02 4.97 18.74
CA VAL A 309 23.78 5.28 19.97
C VAL A 309 22.96 4.78 21.17
N GLY A 310 23.29 3.61 21.73
CA GLY A 310 22.78 3.24 23.06
C GLY A 310 22.38 1.79 23.36
N LEU A 311 22.91 0.76 22.70
CA LEU A 311 22.68 -0.63 23.13
C LEU A 311 24.01 -1.42 23.18
N GLU A 312 24.10 -2.33 24.15
CA GLU A 312 25.29 -3.03 24.68
C GLU A 312 26.27 -3.58 23.62
N GLU A 313 27.53 -3.73 24.03
CA GLU A 313 28.69 -4.12 23.19
C GLU A 313 28.47 -5.38 22.33
N ASP A 314 27.53 -6.25 22.71
CA ASP A 314 27.16 -7.48 21.99
C ASP A 314 26.57 -7.22 20.58
N TYR A 315 26.03 -6.03 20.31
CA TYR A 315 25.36 -5.74 19.04
C TYR A 315 26.28 -5.30 17.89
N LYS A 316 27.51 -4.85 18.19
CA LYS A 316 28.50 -4.56 17.13
C LYS A 316 28.88 -5.80 16.31
N ALA A 317 28.65 -7.00 16.87
CA ALA A 317 28.99 -8.26 16.22
C ALA A 317 27.96 -8.70 15.16
N CYS A 318 26.69 -8.28 15.27
CA CYS A 318 25.59 -8.83 14.44
C CYS A 318 25.12 -7.91 13.31
N TRP A 319 25.35 -6.60 13.38
CA TRP A 319 24.93 -5.66 12.34
C TRP A 319 25.90 -4.51 12.18
N ASP A 320 26.60 -4.45 11.05
CA ASP A 320 27.48 -3.34 10.70
C ASP A 320 26.65 -2.13 10.23
N PHE A 321 26.10 -1.40 11.21
CA PHE A 321 25.21 -0.27 10.97
C PHE A 321 25.86 0.81 10.11
N LYS A 322 27.16 1.09 10.33
CA LYS A 322 27.88 2.11 9.58
C LYS A 322 27.98 1.72 8.11
N ARG A 323 28.41 0.49 7.84
CA ARG A 323 28.50 -0.03 6.47
C ARG A 323 27.14 -0.13 5.80
N TRP A 324 26.09 -0.52 6.53
CA TRP A 324 24.73 -0.49 6.03
C TRP A 324 24.30 0.94 5.65
N LYS A 325 24.49 1.92 6.54
CA LYS A 325 24.12 3.32 6.29
C LYS A 325 24.84 3.88 5.06
N GLU A 326 26.13 3.59 4.89
CA GLU A 326 26.91 3.93 3.68
C GLU A 326 26.37 3.24 2.42
N LYS A 327 26.01 1.95 2.50
CA LYS A 327 25.36 1.21 1.40
C LYS A 327 24.05 1.88 1.00
N VAL A 328 23.21 2.22 1.98
CA VAL A 328 21.91 2.86 1.74
C VAL A 328 22.08 4.20 1.05
N TYR A 329 23.01 5.04 1.49
CA TYR A 329 23.28 6.32 0.82
C TYR A 329 23.60 6.14 -0.67
N ARG A 330 24.50 5.21 -0.99
CA ARG A 330 24.86 4.92 -2.38
C ARG A 330 23.67 4.39 -3.17
N MET A 331 22.94 3.39 -2.64
CA MET A 331 21.77 2.83 -3.31
C MET A 331 20.71 3.89 -3.62
N ARG A 332 20.44 4.78 -2.66
CA ARG A 332 19.48 5.86 -2.85
C ARG A 332 19.93 6.83 -3.93
N GLN A 333 21.20 7.20 -3.97
CA GLN A 333 21.75 8.04 -5.04
C GLN A 333 21.63 7.38 -6.42
N GLU A 334 22.00 6.09 -6.53
CA GLU A 334 21.89 5.31 -7.77
C GLU A 334 20.44 5.19 -8.26
N ALA A 335 19.48 5.04 -7.32
CA ALA A 335 18.06 4.96 -7.62
C ALA A 335 17.39 6.33 -7.84
N GLY A 336 18.10 7.45 -7.68
CA GLY A 336 17.51 8.79 -7.77
C GLY A 336 16.62 9.19 -6.58
N LEU A 337 16.69 8.48 -5.46
CA LEU A 337 15.97 8.81 -4.23
C LEU A 337 16.63 9.99 -3.50
N PRO A 338 15.85 10.82 -2.76
CA PRO A 338 16.39 11.92 -1.98
C PRO A 338 17.44 11.47 -0.95
N VAL A 339 18.53 12.21 -0.86
CA VAL A 339 19.65 11.98 0.06
C VAL A 339 20.16 13.32 0.59
N ILE A 340 20.43 13.40 1.89
CA ILE A 340 21.15 14.51 2.51
C ILE A 340 22.46 13.94 3.06
N LEU A 341 23.57 14.46 2.54
CA LEU A 341 24.92 14.11 2.96
C LEU A 341 25.35 14.89 4.22
#